data_AF-A0A7S2ZLG7-F1
#
_entry.id   AF-A0A7S2ZLG7-F1
#
_cell.length_a   1.000
_cell.length_b   1.000
_cell.length_c   1.000
_cell.angle_alpha   90.00
_cell.angle_beta   90.00
_cell.angle_gamma   90.00
#
_symmetry.space_group_name_H-M   'P 1'
#
loop_
_entity.id
_entity.type
_entity.pdbx_description
1 polymer ?
#
loop_
_entity_poly.entity_id
_entity_poly.type
_entity_poly.pdbx_seq_one_letter_code
_entity_poly.pdbx_strand_id
1 'polypeptide(L)'
;MLDVKDPDVWRKVYPTLARRKWWRCKLMKTNKFVCNLIVHQIDGESLGDNFPSTLTVERRFALMHLTLAMLPINSPLLYFEPETDGDKEGLEGFIQYLIRRDRYGNRRSSLCVLIWTFYLSLWSSSLLDCSRAGLALEQHRRYIFIPPCDYSRDRRYEGKSLLGGVQLSSAHGFQNNI
;
A
#
# COMPACT_ATOMS: atom_id res chain seq x y z
N MET A 1 -14.54 14.97 17.43
CA MET A 1 -15.01 13.68 16.87
C MET A 1 -14.61 13.69 15.40
N LEU A 2 -13.63 12.87 14.99
CA LEU A 2 -13.18 12.84 13.60
C LEU A 2 -14.25 12.14 12.76
N ASP A 3 -14.75 12.81 11.71
CA ASP A 3 -15.71 12.20 10.80
C ASP A 3 -15.00 11.14 9.94
N VAL A 4 -15.16 9.87 10.30
CA VAL A 4 -14.53 8.72 9.64
C VAL A 4 -14.86 8.66 8.14
N LYS A 5 -15.90 9.36 7.66
CA LYS A 5 -16.26 9.39 6.23
C LYS A 5 -15.44 10.38 5.40
N ASP A 6 -14.79 11.35 6.01
CA ASP A 6 -13.97 12.32 5.28
C ASP A 6 -12.76 11.59 4.62
N PRO A 7 -12.55 11.72 3.29
CA PRO A 7 -11.42 11.09 2.60
C PRO A 7 -10.07 11.68 3.04
N ASP A 8 -10.06 12.89 3.59
CA ASP A 8 -8.89 13.62 4.07
C ASP A 8 -8.70 13.52 5.59
N VAL A 9 -9.41 12.60 6.27
CA VAL A 9 -9.24 12.34 7.71
C VAL A 9 -7.78 12.09 8.07
N TRP A 10 -7.03 11.41 7.21
CA TRP A 10 -5.61 11.15 7.42
C TRP A 10 -4.78 12.44 7.50
N ARG A 11 -5.18 13.53 6.80
CA ARG A 11 -4.55 14.86 6.93
C ARG A 11 -4.82 15.50 8.28
N LYS A 12 -5.93 15.14 8.93
CA LYS A 12 -6.27 15.56 10.30
C LYS A 12 -5.58 14.69 11.35
N VAL A 13 -5.35 13.40 11.05
CA VAL A 13 -4.59 12.46 11.90
C VAL A 13 -3.09 12.77 11.86
N TYR A 14 -2.58 13.15 10.68
CA TYR A 14 -1.19 13.51 10.47
C TYR A 14 -1.08 14.93 9.86
N PRO A 15 -1.44 15.98 10.60
CA PRO A 15 -1.39 17.37 10.12
C PRO A 15 0.03 17.84 9.79
N THR A 16 1.04 17.12 10.30
CA THR A 16 2.45 17.34 9.98
C THR A 16 2.82 16.94 8.55
N LEU A 17 2.01 16.15 7.84
CA LEU A 17 2.32 15.68 6.48
C LEU A 17 2.35 16.79 5.45
N ALA A 18 1.56 17.86 5.63
CA ALA A 18 1.60 19.03 4.75
C ALA A 18 2.99 19.71 4.73
N ARG A 19 3.82 19.48 5.75
CA ARG A 19 5.20 20.00 5.84
C ARG A 19 6.25 18.94 5.53
N ARG A 20 5.85 17.68 5.34
CA ARG A 20 6.77 16.58 5.08
C ARG A 20 7.00 16.43 3.59
N LYS A 21 8.07 15.70 3.31
CA LYS A 21 8.53 15.45 1.96
C LYS A 21 7.56 14.54 1.23
N TRP A 22 7.27 14.92 -0.01
CA TRP A 22 6.44 14.15 -0.91
C TRP A 22 7.11 14.02 -2.26
N TRP A 23 6.74 12.98 -3.00
CA TRP A 23 7.24 12.70 -4.33
C TRP A 23 6.12 12.24 -5.24
N ARG A 24 6.33 12.40 -6.54
CA ARG A 24 5.47 11.79 -7.57
C ARG A 24 6.13 10.52 -8.07
N CYS A 25 5.35 9.46 -8.18
CA CYS A 25 5.83 8.23 -8.78
C CYS A 25 4.77 7.51 -9.59
N LYS A 26 5.22 6.75 -10.56
CA LYS A 26 4.41 5.87 -11.38
C LYS A 26 4.34 4.49 -10.75
N LEU A 27 3.15 3.98 -10.51
CA LEU A 27 2.97 2.59 -10.09
C LEU A 27 2.86 1.69 -11.32
N MET A 28 3.71 0.68 -11.37
CA MET A 28 3.68 -0.36 -12.39
C MET A 28 3.54 -1.73 -11.74
N LYS A 29 2.89 -2.65 -12.45
CA LYS A 29 2.78 -4.05 -12.07
C LYS A 29 3.18 -4.91 -13.25
N THR A 30 4.26 -5.67 -13.12
CA THR A 30 4.78 -6.52 -14.21
C THR A 30 4.90 -5.73 -15.53
N ASN A 31 5.52 -4.54 -15.46
CA ASN A 31 5.68 -3.60 -16.58
C ASN A 31 4.38 -3.05 -17.20
N LYS A 32 3.22 -3.23 -16.55
CA LYS A 32 1.97 -2.57 -16.93
C LYS A 32 1.74 -1.36 -16.03
N PHE A 33 1.44 -0.22 -16.64
CA PHE A 33 1.01 0.97 -15.91
C PHE A 33 -0.26 0.68 -15.12
N VAL A 34 -0.29 1.14 -13.87
CA VAL A 34 -1.45 1.05 -12.99
C VAL A 34 -2.06 2.42 -12.78
N CYS A 35 -1.29 3.36 -12.22
CA CYS A 35 -1.70 4.74 -11.94
C CYS A 35 -0.48 5.59 -11.57
N ASN A 36 -0.66 6.91 -11.53
CA ASN A 36 0.29 7.83 -10.90
C ASN A 36 -0.08 8.07 -9.43
N LEU A 37 0.95 8.26 -8.60
CA LEU A 37 0.83 8.39 -7.15
C LEU A 37 1.58 9.61 -6.65
N ILE A 38 1.05 10.18 -5.57
CA ILE A 38 1.79 11.03 -4.65
C ILE A 38 2.15 10.18 -3.44
N VAL A 39 3.42 10.24 -3.06
CA VAL A 39 3.98 9.49 -1.94
C VAL A 39 4.36 10.46 -0.84
N HIS A 40 3.85 10.26 0.36
CA HIS A 40 4.16 11.07 1.53
C HIS A 40 4.93 10.25 2.54
N GLN A 41 6.01 10.79 3.10
CA GLN A 41 6.67 10.12 4.23
C GLN A 41 5.94 10.44 5.54
N ILE A 42 5.33 9.41 6.15
CA ILE A 42 4.52 9.55 7.36
C ILE A 42 5.24 9.22 8.65
N ASP A 43 6.31 8.43 8.60
CA ASP A 43 7.15 8.13 9.76
C ASP A 43 8.53 7.61 9.36
N GLY A 44 9.39 7.38 10.36
CA GLY A 44 10.70 6.74 10.21
C GLY A 44 11.80 7.65 9.66
N GLU A 45 12.93 7.04 9.32
CA GLU A 45 14.13 7.73 8.83
C GLU A 45 13.90 8.45 7.48
N SER A 46 14.51 9.62 7.28
CA SER A 46 14.36 10.38 6.03
C SER A 46 14.93 9.61 4.83
N LEU A 47 14.15 9.49 3.74
CA LEU A 47 14.61 8.82 2.52
C LEU A 47 15.56 9.65 1.64
N GLY A 48 15.89 10.88 2.05
CA GLY A 48 16.68 11.82 1.25
C GLY A 48 15.88 12.41 0.08
N ASP A 49 16.52 13.06 -0.88
CA ASP A 49 15.85 13.64 -2.07
C ASP A 49 15.52 12.63 -3.16
N ASN A 50 16.22 11.50 -3.15
CA ASN A 50 16.17 10.55 -4.23
C ASN A 50 15.09 9.47 -4.00
N PHE A 51 13.87 9.77 -4.42
CA PHE A 51 12.78 8.81 -4.52
C PHE A 51 12.57 8.42 -5.99
N PRO A 52 12.36 7.14 -6.31
CA PRO A 52 12.22 6.70 -7.68
C PRO A 52 10.96 7.25 -8.34
N SER A 53 11.11 7.68 -9.59
CA SER A 53 9.98 8.15 -10.41
C SER A 53 9.04 7.02 -10.83
N THR A 54 9.47 5.76 -10.74
CA THR A 54 8.67 4.58 -11.07
C THR A 54 8.90 3.47 -10.05
N LEU A 55 7.82 2.85 -9.58
CA LEU A 55 7.85 1.68 -8.72
C LEU A 55 7.20 0.50 -9.44
N THR A 56 8.01 -0.51 -9.77
CA THR A 56 7.52 -1.73 -10.42
C THR A 56 7.31 -2.83 -9.37
N VAL A 57 6.06 -3.17 -9.13
CA VAL A 57 5.68 -4.27 -8.26
C VAL A 57 5.92 -5.58 -9.00
N GLU A 58 6.94 -6.30 -8.55
CA GLU A 58 7.38 -7.54 -9.18
C GLU A 58 6.68 -8.75 -8.59
N ARG A 59 6.49 -8.76 -7.26
CA ARG A 59 6.01 -9.93 -6.52
C ARG A 59 5.00 -9.54 -5.46
N ARG A 60 4.18 -10.54 -5.08
CA ARG A 60 3.36 -10.51 -3.86
C ARG A 60 3.86 -11.59 -2.93
N PHE A 61 3.84 -11.33 -1.63
CA PHE A 61 4.17 -12.31 -0.61
C PHE A 61 3.14 -12.26 0.51
N ALA A 62 3.01 -13.35 1.28
CA ALA A 62 2.02 -13.39 2.34
C ALA A 62 2.41 -12.45 3.47
N LEU A 63 1.44 -11.71 4.02
CA LEU A 63 1.67 -10.78 5.14
C LEU A 63 2.20 -11.47 6.39
N MET A 64 1.92 -12.77 6.56
CA MET A 64 2.53 -13.59 7.62
C MET A 64 4.06 -13.67 7.53
N HIS A 65 4.65 -13.51 6.33
CA HIS A 65 6.10 -13.46 6.15
C HIS A 65 6.69 -12.08 6.44
N LEU A 66 5.85 -11.07 6.64
CA LEU A 66 6.25 -9.72 7.04
C LEU A 66 6.56 -9.74 8.54
N THR A 67 7.63 -10.45 8.91
CA THR A 67 8.19 -10.50 10.26
C THR A 67 8.70 -9.12 10.67
N LEU A 68 8.84 -8.88 11.98
CA LEU A 68 9.44 -7.66 12.55
C LEU A 68 10.80 -7.31 11.93
N ALA A 69 11.52 -8.30 11.40
CA ALA A 69 12.78 -8.11 10.69
C ALA A 69 12.65 -7.40 9.33
N MET A 70 11.48 -7.42 8.67
CA MET A 70 11.29 -6.80 7.35
C MET A 70 11.07 -5.29 7.43
N LEU A 71 10.50 -4.79 8.53
CA LEU A 71 10.28 -3.37 8.78
C LEU A 71 10.75 -3.04 10.19
N PRO A 72 12.04 -2.72 10.39
CA PRO A 72 12.55 -2.29 11.68
C PRO A 72 11.81 -1.03 12.17
N ILE A 73 11.83 -0.79 13.48
CA ILE A 73 11.05 0.25 14.15
C ILE A 73 11.26 1.66 13.55
N ASN A 74 12.46 1.94 13.03
CA ASN A 74 12.80 3.23 12.43
C ASN A 74 12.69 3.24 10.90
N SER A 75 12.15 2.17 10.29
CA SER A 75 12.00 2.10 8.83
C SER A 75 11.12 3.23 8.31
N PRO A 76 11.47 3.85 7.17
CA PRO A 76 10.63 4.87 6.56
C PRO A 76 9.26 4.30 6.22
N LEU A 77 8.22 4.95 6.74
CA LEU A 77 6.83 4.65 6.44
C LEU A 77 6.27 5.68 5.48
N LEU A 78 5.54 5.19 4.47
CA LEU A 78 5.02 5.97 3.37
C LEU A 78 3.50 5.84 3.29
N TYR A 79 2.85 6.91 2.87
CA TYR A 79 1.44 6.92 2.49
C TYR A 79 1.35 7.21 1.00
N PHE A 80 0.61 6.37 0.27
CA PHE A 80 0.40 6.54 -1.15
C PHE A 80 -1.00 7.09 -1.39
N GLU A 81 -1.13 8.14 -2.18
CA GLU A 81 -2.41 8.66 -2.65
C GLU A 81 -2.41 8.76 -4.19
N PRO A 82 -3.58 8.69 -4.84
CA PRO A 82 -3.64 8.88 -6.28
C PRO A 82 -3.30 10.33 -6.62
N GLU A 83 -2.54 10.56 -7.69
CA GLU A 83 -2.18 11.92 -8.12
C GLU A 83 -3.40 12.69 -8.61
N THR A 84 -4.32 12.02 -9.31
CA THR A 84 -5.55 12.60 -9.85
C THR A 84 -6.77 11.73 -9.56
N ASP A 85 -7.97 12.27 -9.80
CA ASP A 85 -9.21 11.48 -9.70
C ASP A 85 -9.23 10.29 -10.67
N GLY A 86 -8.60 10.40 -11.84
CA GLY A 86 -8.48 9.31 -12.80
C GLY A 86 -7.58 8.17 -12.32
N ASP A 87 -6.65 8.46 -11.41
CA ASP A 87 -5.73 7.46 -10.84
C ASP A 87 -6.36 6.64 -9.71
N LYS A 88 -7.50 7.09 -9.15
CA LYS A 88 -8.20 6.43 -8.04
C LYS A 88 -8.59 4.99 -8.36
N GLU A 89 -9.18 4.76 -9.52
CA GLU A 89 -9.62 3.42 -9.94
C GLU A 89 -8.43 2.45 -10.07
N GLY A 90 -7.30 2.93 -10.61
CA GLY A 90 -6.08 2.14 -10.75
C GLY A 90 -5.50 1.76 -9.38
N LEU A 91 -5.43 2.72 -8.45
CA LEU A 91 -4.95 2.49 -7.10
C LEU A 91 -5.86 1.52 -6.32
N GLU A 92 -7.17 1.72 -6.37
CA GLU A 92 -8.14 0.86 -5.69
C GLU A 92 -8.13 -0.55 -6.28
N GLY A 93 -8.05 -0.67 -7.62
CA GLY A 93 -7.86 -1.95 -8.30
C GLY A 93 -6.58 -2.67 -7.88
N PHE A 94 -5.50 -1.93 -7.61
CA PHE A 94 -4.26 -2.48 -7.08
C PHE A 94 -4.37 -2.92 -5.61
N ILE A 95 -5.03 -2.13 -4.75
CA ILE A 95 -5.35 -2.51 -3.36
C ILE A 95 -6.15 -3.82 -3.35
N GLN A 96 -7.21 -3.88 -4.15
CA GLN A 96 -8.04 -5.09 -4.30
C GLN A 96 -7.22 -6.28 -4.82
N TYR A 97 -6.27 -6.04 -5.72
CA TYR A 97 -5.36 -7.07 -6.19
C TYR A 97 -4.44 -7.62 -5.09
N LEU A 98 -4.05 -6.82 -4.09
CA LEU A 98 -3.30 -7.28 -2.94
C LEU A 98 -4.19 -8.05 -1.95
N ILE A 99 -5.40 -7.54 -1.69
CA ILE A 99 -6.34 -8.15 -0.73
C ILE A 99 -6.88 -9.50 -1.23
N ARG A 100 -7.27 -9.60 -2.50
CA ARG A 100 -7.96 -10.80 -3.01
C ARG A 100 -7.03 -12.01 -3.09
N ARG A 101 -7.48 -13.11 -2.46
CA ARG A 101 -6.81 -14.42 -2.44
C ARG A 101 -6.85 -15.12 -3.80
N ASP A 102 -7.80 -14.77 -4.68
CA ASP A 102 -8.04 -15.50 -5.93
C ASP A 102 -8.29 -14.60 -7.16
N ARG A 103 -7.88 -15.10 -8.35
CA ARG A 103 -8.03 -14.41 -9.64
C ARG A 103 -9.47 -14.50 -10.14
N TYR A 104 -10.38 -13.71 -9.58
CA TYR A 104 -11.58 -13.36 -10.36
C TYR A 104 -11.19 -12.31 -11.39
N GLY A 105 -10.90 -12.80 -12.59
CA GLY A 105 -10.68 -11.99 -13.77
C GLY A 105 -11.82 -11.01 -13.95
N ASN A 106 -11.46 -9.75 -14.21
CA ASN A 106 -12.37 -8.71 -14.60
C ASN A 106 -12.98 -9.07 -15.97
N ARG A 107 -14.02 -9.92 -15.98
CA ARG A 107 -14.97 -9.99 -17.10
C ARG A 107 -16.16 -9.14 -16.68
N ARG A 108 -16.35 -8.03 -17.39
CA ARG A 108 -17.59 -7.25 -17.40
C ARG A 108 -18.75 -8.20 -17.75
N SER A 109 -19.48 -8.69 -16.77
CA SER A 109 -20.80 -9.26 -16.97
C SER A 109 -21.78 -8.55 -16.04
N SER A 110 -22.89 -8.07 -16.61
CA SER A 110 -23.95 -7.29 -15.96
C SER A 110 -24.56 -7.92 -14.70
N LEU A 111 -24.23 -9.18 -14.40
CA LEU A 111 -24.71 -9.89 -13.21
C LEU A 111 -23.91 -9.59 -11.93
N CYS A 112 -22.69 -9.07 -12.01
CA CYS A 112 -21.89 -8.77 -10.81
C CYS A 112 -22.38 -7.55 -10.02
N VAL A 113 -23.10 -6.61 -10.66
CA VAL A 113 -23.60 -5.40 -9.98
C VAL A 113 -24.66 -5.72 -8.92
N LEU A 114 -25.46 -6.77 -9.14
CA LEU A 114 -26.52 -7.19 -8.21
C LEU A 114 -25.99 -8.02 -7.04
N ILE A 115 -24.88 -8.73 -7.22
CA ILE A 115 -24.19 -9.40 -6.11
C ILE A 115 -23.46 -8.36 -5.23
N TRP A 116 -23.01 -7.25 -5.82
CA TRP A 116 -22.26 -6.21 -5.11
C TRP A 116 -23.11 -5.42 -4.12
N THR A 117 -24.37 -5.08 -4.46
CA THR A 117 -25.28 -4.39 -3.55
C THR A 117 -25.78 -5.29 -2.41
N PHE A 118 -25.90 -6.60 -2.65
CA PHE A 118 -26.27 -7.55 -1.60
C PHE A 118 -25.12 -7.90 -0.65
N TYR A 119 -23.86 -7.89 -1.11
CA TYR A 119 -22.70 -8.16 -0.24
C TYR A 119 -22.32 -6.98 0.66
N LEU A 120 -22.65 -5.75 0.27
CA LEU A 120 -22.37 -4.56 1.08
C LEU A 120 -23.23 -4.44 2.35
N SER A 121 -24.38 -5.13 2.42
CA SER A 121 -25.27 -5.09 3.59
C SER A 121 -25.03 -6.22 4.61
N LEU A 122 -24.29 -7.28 4.25
CA LEU A 122 -23.92 -8.38 5.14
C LEU A 122 -22.45 -8.38 5.57
N TRP A 123 -21.70 -7.31 5.24
CA TRP A 123 -20.30 -7.15 5.63
C TRP A 123 -20.18 -6.64 7.08
N SER A 124 -20.74 -7.42 8.00
CA SER A 124 -20.59 -7.22 9.45
C SER A 124 -19.25 -7.81 9.91
N SER A 125 -18.28 -6.93 10.13
CA SER A 125 -17.31 -6.98 11.25
C SER A 125 -16.41 -8.22 11.42
N SER A 126 -16.09 -9.00 10.40
CA SER A 126 -15.06 -10.05 10.55
C SER A 126 -14.28 -10.28 9.26
N LEU A 127 -12.96 -10.10 9.34
CA LEU A 127 -11.94 -10.58 8.39
C LEU A 127 -11.83 -9.82 7.04
N LEU A 128 -11.34 -8.58 7.09
CA LEU A 128 -10.45 -8.09 6.02
C LEU A 128 -9.09 -8.76 6.22
N ASP A 129 -9.06 -10.08 6.00
CA ASP A 129 -7.87 -10.91 6.15
C ASP A 129 -6.93 -10.61 4.99
N CYS A 130 -6.16 -9.54 5.16
CA CYS A 130 -5.11 -9.17 4.24
C CYS A 130 -4.07 -10.26 4.19
N SER A 131 -4.18 -11.11 3.17
CA SER A 131 -3.25 -12.22 3.03
C SER A 131 -1.90 -11.79 2.45
N ARG A 132 -1.78 -10.65 1.76
CA ARG A 132 -0.59 -10.32 0.95
C ARG A 132 -0.15 -8.86 0.96
N ALA A 133 1.15 -8.66 0.79
CA ALA A 133 1.81 -7.40 0.50
C ALA A 133 2.46 -7.44 -0.90
N GLY A 134 2.61 -6.28 -1.53
CA GLY A 134 3.37 -6.11 -2.77
C GLY A 134 4.84 -5.79 -2.48
N LEU A 135 5.74 -6.21 -3.37
CA LEU A 135 7.16 -5.91 -3.30
C LEU A 135 7.61 -5.27 -4.61
N ALA A 136 8.17 -4.06 -4.53
CA ALA A 136 9.00 -3.47 -5.59
C ALA A 136 10.45 -3.40 -5.14
N LEU A 137 11.35 -3.72 -6.06
CA LEU A 137 12.79 -3.58 -5.87
C LEU A 137 13.26 -2.42 -6.73
N GLU A 138 13.99 -1.50 -6.13
CA GLU A 138 14.60 -0.39 -6.85
C GLU A 138 16.00 -0.18 -6.29
N GLN A 139 17.02 -0.47 -7.11
CA GLN A 139 18.43 -0.42 -6.72
C GLN A 139 18.69 -1.21 -5.41
N HIS A 140 19.00 -0.50 -4.33
CA HIS A 140 19.29 -1.04 -2.99
C HIS A 140 18.14 -0.85 -2.00
N ARG A 141 16.92 -0.60 -2.49
CA ARG A 141 15.73 -0.36 -1.67
C ARG A 141 14.63 -1.33 -2.04
N ARG A 142 13.97 -1.85 -1.01
CA ARG A 142 12.77 -2.68 -1.13
C ARG A 142 11.59 -1.85 -0.65
N TYR A 143 10.62 -1.65 -1.53
CA TYR A 143 9.37 -0.98 -1.22
C TYR A 143 8.30 -2.03 -1.02
N ILE A 144 7.76 -2.07 0.19
CA ILE A 144 6.76 -3.03 0.62
C ILE A 144 5.41 -2.31 0.66
N PHE A 145 4.46 -2.80 -0.14
CA PHE A 145 3.12 -2.24 -0.28
C PHE A 145 2.14 -3.04 0.55
N ILE A 146 1.58 -2.41 1.58
CA ILE A 146 0.65 -3.01 2.53
C ILE A 146 -0.73 -2.36 2.29
N PRO A 147 -1.75 -3.13 1.89
CA PRO A 147 -3.11 -2.60 1.79
C PRO A 147 -3.68 -2.23 3.16
N PRO A 148 -4.73 -1.38 3.22
CA PRO A 148 -5.38 -1.01 4.47
C PRO A 148 -6.12 -2.22 5.09
N CYS A 149 -5.63 -2.69 6.24
CA CYS A 149 -6.21 -3.82 7.00
C CYS A 149 -5.62 -3.95 8.40
N ASP A 150 -6.01 -5.00 9.12
CA ASP A 150 -5.71 -5.20 10.54
C ASP A 150 -4.20 -5.11 10.83
N TYR A 151 -3.36 -5.73 9.99
CA TYR A 151 -1.89 -5.60 10.11
C TYR A 151 -1.37 -4.15 10.08
N SER A 152 -1.97 -3.31 9.22
CA SER A 152 -1.63 -1.89 9.16
C SER A 152 -2.18 -1.12 10.36
N ARG A 153 -3.40 -1.46 10.82
CA ARG A 153 -4.03 -0.86 12.01
C ARG A 153 -3.27 -1.14 13.30
N ASP A 154 -2.72 -2.34 13.45
CA ASP A 154 -1.86 -2.71 14.58
C ASP A 154 -0.60 -1.82 14.66
N ARG A 155 -0.19 -1.23 13.53
CA ARG A 155 0.87 -0.20 13.46
C ARG A 155 0.37 1.22 13.57
N ARG A 156 -0.85 1.42 14.10
CA ARG A 156 -1.51 2.72 14.24
C ARG A 156 -1.67 3.46 12.92
N TYR A 157 -1.72 2.73 11.81
CA TYR A 157 -2.07 3.30 10.52
C TYR A 157 -3.60 3.28 10.36
N GLU A 158 -4.17 4.48 10.30
CA GLU A 158 -5.62 4.68 10.12
C GLU A 158 -5.98 5.17 8.71
N GLY A 159 -4.99 5.21 7.80
CA GLY A 159 -5.22 5.65 6.42
C GLY A 159 -6.06 4.65 5.62
N LYS A 160 -6.86 5.18 4.68
CA LYS A 160 -7.71 4.37 3.78
C LYS A 160 -6.97 3.88 2.53
N SER A 161 -5.72 4.29 2.35
CA SER A 161 -4.93 3.99 1.17
C SER A 161 -3.78 3.02 1.48
N LEU A 162 -2.89 2.81 0.52
CA LEU A 162 -1.71 1.96 0.67
C LEU A 162 -0.70 2.55 1.65
N LEU A 163 -0.29 1.70 2.60
CA LEU A 163 0.85 1.93 3.46
C LEU A 163 2.11 1.35 2.77
N GLY A 164 3.19 2.13 2.76
CA GLY A 164 4.49 1.70 2.30
C GLY A 164 5.46 1.54 3.46
N GLY A 165 6.24 0.47 3.43
CA GLY A 165 7.45 0.38 4.23
C GLY A 165 8.66 0.32 3.31
N VAL A 166 9.72 1.04 3.66
CA VAL A 166 10.99 0.97 2.92
C VAL A 166 12.02 0.21 3.74
N GLN A 167 12.58 -0.82 3.14
CA GLN A 167 13.73 -1.53 3.67
C GLN A 167 14.96 -1.18 2.82
N LEU A 168 15.97 -0.57 3.44
CA LEU A 168 17.29 -0.45 2.85
C LEU A 168 17.90 -1.86 2.80
N SER A 169 18.36 -2.30 1.64
CA SER A 169 19.19 -3.50 1.58
C SER A 169 20.52 -3.14 2.24
N SER A 170 20.69 -3.49 3.50
CA SER A 170 21.99 -3.46 4.14
C SER A 170 22.92 -4.31 3.28
N ALA A 171 24.04 -3.74 2.82
CA ALA A 171 25.09 -4.50 2.13
C ALA A 171 25.79 -5.53 3.04
N HIS A 172 25.28 -5.77 4.26
CA HIS A 172 25.72 -6.78 5.19
C HIS A 172 24.61 -7.80 5.45
N GLY A 173 24.83 -9.05 5.02
CA GLY A 173 24.17 -10.22 5.61
C GLY A 173 23.27 -11.05 4.70
N PHE A 174 23.63 -11.31 3.45
CA PHE A 174 23.31 -12.62 2.84
C PHE A 174 24.56 -13.50 2.94
N GLN A 175 24.89 -13.92 4.15
CA GLN A 175 25.62 -15.17 4.35
C GLN A 175 24.59 -16.21 4.84
N ASN A 176 24.45 -17.24 4.00
CA ASN A 176 24.09 -18.62 4.30
C ASN A 176 22.68 -18.91 4.87
N ASN A 177 21.89 -19.64 4.07
CA ASN A 177 21.54 -21.02 4.38
C ASN A 177 20.87 -21.68 3.15
N ILE A 178 21.68 -22.41 2.38
CA ILE A 178 21.30 -23.67 1.73
C ILE A 178 21.98 -24.76 2.55
#